data_AF-A0A970SLZ9-F1
#
_entry.id   AF-A0A970SLZ9-F1
#
_cell.length_a   1.000
_cell.length_b   1.000
_cell.length_c   1.000
_cell.angle_alpha   90.00
_cell.angle_beta   90.00
_cell.angle_gamma   90.00
#
_symmetry.space_group_name_H-M   'P 1'
#
loop_
_entity.id
_entity.type
_entity.pdbx_description
1 polymer ?
#
loop_
_entity_poly.entity_id
_entity_poly.type
_entity_poly.pdbx_seq_one_letter_code
_entity_poly.pdbx_strand_id
1 'polypeptide(L)'
;MQLRYMVEYALRDRDTDPHYEPIGVWVQGPGPGLDIIMEYLPGNDDFAEDADWVINRLVENDIKSLPEDFLEYHRATLSPYIGTRSEIIETQEFATAEECAALVLQGLPRR
;
A
#
# COMPACT_ATOMS: atom_id res chain seq x y z
N MET A 1 -6.30 -14.29 -11.79
CA MET A 1 -6.97 -13.22 -11.02
C MET A 1 -6.23 -11.93 -11.32
N GLN A 2 -6.90 -10.82 -11.61
CA GLN A 2 -6.20 -9.54 -11.83
C GLN A 2 -6.07 -8.82 -10.50
N LEU A 3 -4.85 -8.70 -10.01
CA LEU A 3 -4.47 -7.93 -8.84
C LEU A 3 -3.84 -6.62 -9.28
N ARG A 4 -3.94 -5.61 -8.43
CA ARG A 4 -3.27 -4.32 -8.61
C ARG A 4 -2.49 -4.01 -7.34
N TYR A 5 -1.22 -3.69 -7.44
CA TYR A 5 -0.43 -3.35 -6.25
C TYR A 5 0.44 -2.12 -6.46
N MET A 6 0.80 -1.48 -5.35
CA MET A 6 1.80 -0.42 -5.30
C MET A 6 2.65 -0.57 -4.03
N VAL A 7 3.93 -0.21 -4.13
CA VAL A 7 4.84 -0.16 -2.99
C VAL A 7 4.77 1.22 -2.36
N GLU A 8 4.67 1.26 -1.03
CA GLU A 8 4.74 2.49 -0.25
C GLU A 8 6.17 2.73 0.25
N TYR A 9 6.58 3.98 0.19
CA TYR A 9 7.89 4.44 0.62
C TYR A 9 7.75 5.56 1.65
N ALA A 10 8.52 5.51 2.72
CA ALA A 10 8.64 6.60 3.68
C ALA A 10 9.84 7.49 3.35
N LEU A 11 9.72 8.78 3.61
CA LEU A 11 10.86 9.70 3.57
C LEU A 11 11.69 9.53 4.86
N ARG A 12 12.92 9.04 4.71
CA ARG A 12 13.92 8.86 5.78
C ARG A 12 14.97 9.96 5.76
N ASP A 13 15.71 10.07 6.87
CA ASP A 13 16.92 10.90 7.00
C ASP A 13 16.75 12.35 6.48
N ARG A 14 15.61 12.95 6.82
CA ARG A 14 15.13 14.24 6.27
C ARG A 14 16.15 15.37 6.38
N ASP A 15 16.93 15.39 7.46
CA ASP A 15 17.84 16.47 7.79
C ASP A 15 19.28 16.24 7.26
N THR A 16 19.59 15.04 6.77
CA THR A 16 20.97 14.64 6.40
C THR A 16 21.08 14.18 4.95
N ASP A 17 20.44 13.07 4.60
CA ASP A 17 20.44 12.50 3.25
C ASP A 17 19.01 11.99 2.93
N PRO A 18 18.10 12.91 2.58
CA PRO A 18 16.69 12.58 2.43
C PRO A 18 16.50 11.58 1.29
N HIS A 19 15.95 10.41 1.61
CA HIS A 19 15.68 9.38 0.62
C HIS A 19 14.40 8.61 0.93
N TYR A 20 13.82 8.05 -0.13
CA TYR A 20 12.63 7.21 -0.01
C TYR A 20 13.05 5.77 0.20
N GLU A 21 12.62 5.21 1.32
CA GLU A 21 12.84 3.82 1.68
C GLU A 21 11.52 3.05 1.55
N PRO A 22 11.49 1.88 0.88
CA PRO A 22 10.29 1.08 0.80
C PRO A 22 9.91 0.55 2.19
N ILE A 23 8.65 0.72 2.57
CA ILE A 23 8.16 0.35 3.91
C ILE A 23 7.02 -0.66 3.87
N GLY A 24 6.31 -0.79 2.74
CA GLY A 24 5.15 -1.65 2.67
C GLY A 24 4.57 -1.77 1.27
N VAL A 25 3.48 -2.50 1.15
CA VAL A 25 2.77 -2.76 -0.10
C VAL A 25 1.27 -2.69 0.12
N TRP A 26 0.58 -2.11 -0.86
CA TRP A 26 -0.88 -2.09 -0.95
C TRP A 26 -1.28 -2.99 -2.11
N VAL A 27 -2.16 -3.95 -1.88
CA VAL A 27 -2.65 -4.90 -2.89
C VAL A 27 -4.17 -4.86 -2.94
N GLN A 28 -4.74 -4.45 -4.07
CA GLN A 28 -6.17 -4.50 -4.36
C GLN A 28 -6.49 -5.78 -5.15
N GLY A 29 -7.40 -6.58 -4.62
CA GLY A 29 -7.98 -7.73 -5.30
C GLY A 29 -9.15 -7.37 -6.23
N PRO A 30 -9.59 -8.32 -7.07
CA PRO A 30 -10.66 -8.09 -8.04
C PRO A 30 -12.06 -8.13 -7.42
N GLY A 31 -12.17 -8.46 -6.12
CA GLY A 31 -13.45 -8.70 -5.46
C GLY A 31 -14.31 -7.43 -5.39
N PRO A 32 -15.64 -7.55 -5.38
CA PRO A 32 -16.56 -6.40 -5.31
C PRO A 32 -16.58 -5.72 -3.93
N GLY A 33 -15.66 -6.08 -3.03
CA GLY A 33 -15.65 -5.68 -1.63
C GLY A 33 -14.55 -4.67 -1.29
N LEU A 34 -14.26 -4.56 0.00
CA LEU A 34 -13.01 -3.97 0.50
C LEU A 34 -11.87 -5.00 0.38
N ASP A 35 -11.66 -5.49 -0.84
CA ASP A 35 -10.65 -6.49 -1.16
C ASP A 35 -9.29 -5.81 -1.30
N ILE A 36 -8.73 -5.40 -0.16
CA ILE A 36 -7.43 -4.74 -0.09
C ILE A 36 -6.62 -5.24 1.09
N ILE A 37 -5.34 -5.44 0.84
CA ILE A 37 -4.35 -5.89 1.82
C ILE A 37 -3.24 -4.85 1.87
N MET A 38 -2.85 -4.47 3.08
CA MET A 38 -1.68 -3.63 3.31
C MET A 38 -0.74 -4.37 4.24
N GLU A 39 0.51 -4.53 3.83
CA GLU A 39 1.53 -5.23 4.61
C GLU A 39 2.78 -4.36 4.68
N TYR A 40 3.41 -4.33 5.85
CA TYR A 40 4.54 -3.44 6.15
C TYR A 40 5.76 -4.21 6.66
N LEU A 41 6.94 -3.70 6.33
CA LEU A 41 8.19 -4.18 6.90
C LEU A 41 8.25 -3.83 8.40
N PRO A 42 8.90 -4.67 9.23
CA PRO A 42 9.04 -4.40 10.66
C PRO A 42 9.62 -3.00 10.97
N GLY A 43 9.10 -2.35 12.02
CA GLY A 43 9.53 -1.01 12.42
C GLY A 43 8.79 0.14 11.73
N ASN A 44 7.69 -0.17 11.03
CA ASN A 44 6.82 0.81 10.37
C ASN A 44 5.40 0.78 10.96
N ASP A 45 5.29 0.50 12.26
CA ASP A 45 4.00 0.28 12.93
C ASP A 45 3.08 1.50 12.82
N ASP A 46 3.61 2.72 12.94
CA ASP A 46 2.85 3.96 12.73
C ASP A 46 2.19 4.03 11.33
N PHE A 47 2.90 3.58 10.29
CA PHE A 47 2.35 3.55 8.93
C PHE A 47 1.32 2.44 8.74
N ALA A 48 1.52 1.30 9.40
CA ALA A 48 0.56 0.21 9.41
C ALA A 48 -0.75 0.64 10.10
N GLU A 49 -0.65 1.30 11.25
CA GLU A 49 -1.79 1.86 11.97
C GLU A 49 -2.53 2.90 11.11
N ASP A 50 -1.81 3.82 10.46
CA ASP A 50 -2.41 4.81 9.55
C ASP A 50 -3.16 4.15 8.38
N ALA A 51 -2.64 3.04 7.86
CA ALA A 51 -3.29 2.26 6.81
C ALA A 51 -4.56 1.56 7.30
N ASP A 52 -4.54 1.00 8.51
CA ASP A 52 -5.73 0.42 9.15
C ASP A 52 -6.82 1.47 9.37
N TRP A 53 -6.45 2.70 9.73
CA TRP A 53 -7.39 3.82 9.83
C TRP A 53 -8.10 4.14 8.52
N VAL A 54 -7.46 3.93 7.37
CA VAL A 54 -8.10 4.09 6.05
C VAL A 54 -9.25 3.09 5.90
N ILE A 55 -9.00 1.82 6.21
CA ILE A 55 -10.02 0.76 6.11
C ILE A 55 -11.17 1.01 7.07
N ASN A 56 -10.84 1.35 8.32
CA ASN A 56 -11.86 1.69 9.32
C ASN A 56 -12.73 2.84 8.85
N ARG A 57 -12.15 3.91 8.29
CA ARG A 57 -12.92 5.03 7.75
C ARG A 57 -13.80 4.63 6.58
N LEU A 58 -13.36 3.74 5.69
CA LEU A 58 -14.21 3.23 4.61
C LEU A 58 -15.44 2.49 5.18
N VAL A 59 -15.21 1.61 6.16
CA VAL A 59 -16.27 0.86 6.83
C VAL A 59 -17.24 1.78 7.57
N GLU A 60 -16.72 2.76 8.32
CA GLU A 60 -17.52 3.76 9.06
C GLU A 60 -18.39 4.62 8.13
N ASN A 61 -17.96 4.87 6.90
CA ASN A 61 -18.72 5.60 5.89
C ASN A 61 -19.66 4.71 5.06
N ASP A 62 -19.92 3.47 5.52
CA ASP A 62 -20.78 2.48 4.87
C ASP A 62 -20.33 2.09 3.44
N ILE A 63 -19.05 2.27 3.12
CA ILE A 63 -18.48 1.87 1.83
C ILE A 63 -18.38 0.33 1.78
N LYS A 64 -19.04 -0.27 0.79
CA LYS A 64 -19.09 -1.74 0.62
C LYS A 64 -18.11 -2.28 -0.42
N SER A 65 -17.63 -1.42 -1.29
CA SER A 65 -16.75 -1.74 -2.42
C SER A 65 -15.73 -0.63 -2.60
N LEU A 66 -14.48 -0.98 -2.88
CA LEU A 66 -13.48 0.04 -3.21
C LEU A 66 -13.84 0.73 -4.53
N PRO A 67 -13.72 2.06 -4.61
CA PRO A 67 -13.73 2.77 -5.88
C PRO A 67 -12.66 2.19 -6.83
N GLU A 68 -12.93 2.23 -8.13
CA GLU A 68 -11.99 1.73 -9.15
C GLU A 68 -10.65 2.48 -9.12
N ASP A 69 -10.71 3.78 -8.81
CA ASP A 69 -9.58 4.71 -8.71
C ASP A 69 -8.98 4.81 -7.30
N PHE A 70 -9.32 3.88 -6.40
CA PHE A 70 -8.90 3.93 -5.00
C PHE A 70 -7.38 4.03 -4.84
N LEU A 71 -6.62 3.16 -5.52
CA LEU A 71 -5.16 3.18 -5.44
C LEU A 71 -4.57 4.45 -6.05
N GLU A 72 -5.14 4.95 -7.14
CA GLU A 72 -4.75 6.20 -7.79
C GLU A 72 -4.94 7.39 -6.85
N TYR A 73 -6.12 7.48 -6.23
CA TYR A 73 -6.44 8.51 -5.27
C TYR A 73 -5.50 8.46 -4.06
N HIS A 74 -5.30 7.28 -3.47
CA HIS A 74 -4.39 7.11 -2.34
C HIS A 74 -2.95 7.46 -2.72
N ARG A 75 -2.47 7.06 -3.90
CA ARG A 75 -1.15 7.44 -4.40
C ARG A 75 -1.01 8.95 -4.57
N ALA A 76 -1.99 9.62 -5.17
CA ALA A 76 -1.94 11.05 -5.48
C ALA A 76 -2.05 11.95 -4.25
N THR A 77 -2.68 11.47 -3.18
CA THR A 77 -2.96 12.26 -1.97
C THR A 77 -1.85 12.18 -0.91
N LEU A 78 -0.88 11.26 -1.05
CA LEU A 78 0.23 11.16 -0.10
C LEU A 78 1.17 12.36 -0.21
N SER A 79 1.42 13.02 0.92
CA SER A 79 2.36 14.14 0.97
C SER A 79 3.78 13.66 0.73
N PRO A 80 4.57 14.32 -0.16
CA PRO A 80 5.98 13.97 -0.39
C PRO A 80 6.85 14.20 0.85
N TYR A 81 6.39 14.98 1.82
CA TYR A 81 7.07 15.16 3.10
C TYR A 81 6.88 13.97 4.04
N ILE A 82 5.92 13.09 3.77
CA ILE A 82 5.68 11.86 4.52
C ILE A 82 6.34 10.69 3.78
N GLY A 83 6.05 10.57 2.49
CA GLY A 83 6.45 9.43 1.67
C GLY A 83 6.01 9.55 0.21
N THR A 84 6.14 8.45 -0.52
CA THR A 84 5.62 8.33 -1.89
C THR A 84 5.12 6.90 -2.13
N ARG A 85 4.40 6.68 -3.23
CA ARG A 85 3.97 5.34 -3.65
C ARG A 85 4.38 5.10 -5.10
N SER A 86 4.81 3.86 -5.40
CA SER A 86 5.21 3.46 -6.75
C SER A 86 4.07 3.65 -7.75
N GLU A 87 4.38 3.44 -9.03
CA GLU A 87 3.32 3.17 -10.00
C GLU A 87 2.51 1.95 -9.59
N ILE A 88 1.23 1.94 -10.01
CA ILE A 88 0.33 0.81 -9.78
C ILE A 88 0.66 -0.24 -10.84
N ILE A 89 0.97 -1.44 -10.39
CA ILE A 89 1.30 -2.58 -11.24
C ILE A 89 0.10 -3.51 -11.26
N GLU A 90 -0.41 -3.80 -12.45
CA GLU A 90 -1.41 -4.84 -12.66
C GLU A 90 -0.73 -6.18 -12.92
N THR A 91 -1.18 -7.23 -12.25
CA THR A 91 -0.57 -8.56 -12.35
C THR A 91 -1.61 -9.66 -12.27
N GLN A 92 -1.28 -10.79 -12.90
CA GLN A 92 -2.03 -12.05 -12.77
C GLN A 92 -1.13 -13.18 -12.27
N GLU A 93 0.08 -12.86 -11.81
CA GLU A 93 1.12 -13.82 -11.46
C GLU A 93 0.88 -14.50 -10.11
N PHE A 94 0.10 -13.85 -9.23
CA PHE A 94 -0.18 -14.33 -7.87
C PHE A 94 -1.58 -14.94 -7.76
N ALA A 95 -1.71 -15.97 -6.93
CA ALA A 95 -2.97 -16.67 -6.70
C ALA A 95 -3.85 -15.95 -5.68
N THR A 96 -3.27 -15.20 -4.74
CA THR A 96 -4.01 -14.39 -3.74
C THR A 96 -3.37 -13.02 -3.50
N ALA A 97 -4.12 -12.09 -2.91
CA ALA A 97 -3.60 -10.78 -2.54
C ALA A 97 -2.54 -10.90 -1.42
N GLU A 98 -2.70 -11.84 -0.49
CA GLU A 98 -1.75 -12.15 0.58
C GLU A 98 -0.42 -12.65 0.00
N GLU A 99 -0.48 -13.55 -0.98
CA GLU A 99 0.71 -14.06 -1.66
C GLU A 99 1.44 -12.93 -2.40
N CYS A 100 0.69 -12.09 -3.11
CA CYS A 100 1.23 -10.91 -3.78
C CYS A 100 1.94 -9.99 -2.78
N ALA A 101 1.27 -9.62 -1.68
CA ALA A 101 1.83 -8.76 -0.65
C ALA A 101 3.11 -9.36 -0.07
N ALA A 102 3.08 -10.62 0.35
CA ALA A 102 4.21 -11.29 0.97
C ALA A 102 5.43 -11.38 0.03
N LEU A 103 5.23 -11.76 -1.24
CA LEU A 103 6.33 -11.91 -2.20
C LEU A 103 6.90 -10.56 -2.64
N VAL A 104 6.05 -9.55 -2.85
CA VAL A 104 6.50 -8.17 -3.13
C VAL A 104 7.31 -7.65 -1.96
N LEU A 105 6.81 -7.78 -0.72
CA LEU A 105 7.47 -7.31 0.50
C LEU A 105 8.84 -8.00 0.72
N GLN A 106 8.95 -9.30 0.41
CA GLN A 106 10.22 -10.04 0.45
C GLN A 106 11.24 -9.55 -0.57
N GLY A 107 10.79 -9.06 -1.73
CA GLY A 107 11.63 -8.51 -2.78
C GLY A 107 12.10 -7.07 -2.54
N LEU A 108 11.55 -6.37 -1.53
CA LEU A 108 11.93 -5.00 -1.24
C LEU A 108 13.35 -4.92 -0.66
N PRO A 109 14.19 -3.98 -1.13
CA PRO A 109 15.52 -3.78 -0.57
C PRO A 109 15.39 -3.34 0.89
N ARG A 110 16.06 -4.07 1.79
CA ARG A 110 16.21 -3.68 3.20
C ARG A 110 17.53 -2.92 3.32
N ARG A 111 17.48 -1.64 3.66
CA ARG A 111 18.67 -0.84 3.92
C ARG A 111 19.05 -0.85 5.39
#